data_AF-A0A5C6AAQ7-F1
#
_entry.id   AF-A0A5C6AAQ7-F1
#
_cell.length_a   1.000
_cell.length_b   1.000
_cell.length_c   1.000
_cell.angle_alpha   90.00
_cell.angle_beta   90.00
_cell.angle_gamma   90.00
#
_symmetry.space_group_name_H-M   'P 1'
#
loop_
_entity.id
_entity.type
_entity.pdbx_description
1 polymer ?
#
loop_
_entity_poly.entity_id
_entity_poly.type
_entity_poly.pdbx_seq_one_letter_code
_entity_poly.pdbx_strand_id
1 'polypeptide(L)'
;MIRAIYTILILAAGLGISRSSDADDTECVQLLRRAIDYRTTKMSSGRVVILEQSMHDVQNAEFLFTVTFDGNQRKVARKSRLMGSTKWGGPNHFVLNDEHYIHDTGAHLGIRPSVELVDSSHEPGSRRFAFDPRSLGMCFGGASSMGRNGLDSFLQFFDEDKAECQVSVSVVDGIDAILLTSVLKSESANQHGRVFRVWLAPEFGHSIVAAEFASDGNGHYLKAKYRDYGSGIWYPSKVVSEDRISGAVRHQHVLTVEEAEFNKEVSSDAFQLRSLNPEARRRTSIDAGDSDFAYEADGAKMLDSEDLAIPPQLEDLDDKKFKGFLTRLLARVSALEKEVADLRSRVSERDTNLEPTP
;
A
#
# COMPACT_ATOMS: atom_id res chain seq x y z
N MET A 1 28.35 19.63 18.63
CA MET A 1 29.06 18.41 18.20
C MET A 1 28.19 17.15 18.37
N ILE A 2 26.90 17.24 18.01
CA ILE A 2 25.91 16.14 17.98
C ILE A 2 24.93 16.51 16.84
N ARG A 3 25.42 16.52 15.60
CA ARG A 3 24.61 16.79 14.39
C ARG A 3 25.15 16.10 13.13
N ALA A 4 26.01 15.09 13.27
CA ALA A 4 26.72 14.47 12.14
C ALA A 4 26.61 12.93 12.06
N ILE A 5 25.61 12.30 12.71
CA ILE A 5 25.46 10.83 12.69
C ILE A 5 24.17 10.35 12.01
N TYR A 6 23.18 11.22 11.77
CA TYR A 6 21.91 10.81 11.14
C TYR A 6 21.86 10.94 9.60
N THR A 7 22.93 11.40 8.95
CA THR A 7 22.93 11.73 7.51
C THR A 7 23.54 10.64 6.62
N ILE A 8 24.01 9.51 7.18
CA ILE A 8 24.68 8.45 6.39
C ILE A 8 23.80 7.22 6.12
N LEU A 9 22.63 7.08 6.77
CA LEU A 9 21.80 5.87 6.68
C LEU A 9 20.66 5.90 5.64
N ILE A 10 20.50 7.00 4.88
CA ILE A 10 19.33 7.19 3.98
C ILE A 10 19.73 7.27 2.49
N LEU A 11 21.00 7.08 2.15
CA LEU A 11 21.47 7.08 0.75
C LEU A 11 21.50 5.67 0.09
N ALA A 12 21.12 4.60 0.78
CA ALA A 12 21.19 3.23 0.24
C ALA A 12 19.87 2.71 -0.39
N ALA A 13 18.76 3.45 -0.31
CA ALA A 13 17.47 2.99 -0.85
C ALA A 13 17.20 3.44 -2.30
N GLY A 14 18.06 4.27 -2.89
CA GLY A 14 17.79 4.92 -4.18
C GLY A 14 18.70 4.54 -5.36
N LEU A 15 19.90 4.01 -5.13
CA LEU A 15 20.84 3.70 -6.21
C LEU A 15 21.69 2.48 -5.83
N GLY A 16 21.33 1.33 -6.37
CA GLY A 16 22.10 0.11 -6.23
C GLY A 16 21.96 -0.52 -4.85
N ILE A 17 21.62 -1.80 -4.86
CA ILE A 17 22.07 -2.73 -3.85
C ILE A 17 23.60 -2.59 -3.81
N SER A 18 24.10 -1.68 -2.99
CA SER A 18 25.46 -1.79 -2.47
C SER A 18 25.41 -3.09 -1.68
N ARG A 19 25.92 -4.16 -2.32
CA ARG A 19 26.21 -5.43 -1.68
C ARG A 19 27.02 -5.09 -0.43
N SER A 20 26.34 -4.96 0.71
CA SER A 20 27.02 -5.17 1.98
C SER A 20 27.58 -6.58 1.86
N SER A 21 28.90 -6.66 2.05
CA SER A 21 29.68 -7.90 2.08
C SER A 21 28.85 -9.07 2.59
N ASP A 22 29.02 -10.24 1.94
CA ASP A 22 28.55 -11.58 2.33
C ASP A 22 28.97 -11.97 3.77
N ALA A 23 28.59 -11.16 4.76
CA ALA A 23 28.53 -11.52 6.15
C ALA A 23 27.30 -12.40 6.28
N ASP A 24 27.48 -13.60 6.85
CA ASP A 24 26.55 -14.72 6.90
C ASP A 24 25.09 -14.29 7.19
N ASP A 25 24.29 -14.03 6.15
CA ASP A 25 22.84 -13.90 6.29
C ASP A 25 22.34 -15.15 7.01
N THR A 26 21.53 -14.99 8.05
CA THR A 26 20.89 -16.12 8.72
C THR A 26 20.05 -16.95 7.75
N GLU A 27 19.90 -18.26 8.01
CA GLU A 27 19.10 -19.16 7.16
C GLU A 27 17.68 -18.61 6.90
N CYS A 28 17.08 -17.97 7.89
CA CYS A 28 15.78 -17.30 7.76
C CYS A 28 15.78 -16.18 6.72
N VAL A 29 16.78 -15.28 6.76
CA VAL A 29 16.91 -14.18 5.80
C VAL A 29 17.12 -14.73 4.39
N GLN A 30 17.96 -15.75 4.23
CA GLN A 30 18.19 -16.39 2.94
C GLN A 30 16.91 -17.00 2.35
N LEU A 31 16.09 -17.66 3.17
CA LEU A 31 14.82 -18.26 2.73
C LEU A 31 13.79 -17.20 2.31
N LEU A 32 13.70 -16.09 3.04
CA LEU A 32 12.82 -14.97 2.68
C LEU A 32 13.28 -14.27 1.40
N ARG A 33 14.60 -14.07 1.22
CA ARG A 33 15.16 -13.53 -0.04
C ARG A 33 14.82 -14.43 -1.22
N ARG A 34 14.90 -15.76 -1.09
CA ARG A 34 14.48 -16.69 -2.16
C ARG A 34 13.03 -16.49 -2.58
N ALA A 35 12.13 -16.21 -1.65
CA ALA A 35 10.73 -15.93 -1.97
C ALA A 35 10.58 -14.64 -2.79
N ILE A 36 11.31 -13.58 -2.42
CA ILE A 36 11.32 -12.29 -3.15
C ILE A 36 11.96 -12.46 -4.52
N ASP A 37 13.13 -13.10 -4.57
CA ASP A 37 13.88 -13.35 -5.80
C ASP A 37 13.08 -14.17 -6.79
N TYR A 38 12.34 -15.18 -6.34
CA TYR A 38 11.44 -15.94 -7.21
C TYR A 38 10.44 -15.01 -7.91
N ARG A 39 9.80 -14.09 -7.17
CA ARG A 39 8.82 -13.15 -7.74
C ARG A 39 9.46 -12.17 -8.71
N THR A 40 10.57 -11.57 -8.34
CA THR A 40 11.23 -10.53 -9.16
C THR A 40 11.88 -11.10 -10.41
N THR A 41 12.43 -12.31 -10.34
CA THR A 41 13.10 -12.97 -11.48
C THR A 41 12.14 -13.68 -12.42
N LYS A 42 11.07 -14.30 -11.90
CA LYS A 42 10.11 -15.03 -12.75
C LYS A 42 9.01 -14.16 -13.33
N MET A 43 8.81 -12.95 -12.81
CA MET A 43 7.76 -12.02 -13.24
C MET A 43 8.39 -10.66 -13.52
N SER A 44 8.97 -10.48 -14.70
CA SER A 44 9.59 -9.21 -15.08
C SER A 44 8.55 -8.19 -15.55
N SER A 45 7.54 -8.66 -16.27
CA SER A 45 6.48 -7.84 -16.85
C SER A 45 5.15 -8.58 -16.86
N GLY A 46 4.05 -7.87 -17.08
CA GLY A 46 2.75 -8.50 -17.27
C GLY A 46 1.55 -7.65 -16.86
N ARG A 47 0.43 -8.34 -16.67
CA ARG A 47 -0.84 -7.76 -16.25
C ARG A 47 -1.54 -8.68 -15.25
N VAL A 48 -2.05 -8.10 -14.17
CA VAL A 48 -2.83 -8.81 -13.15
C VAL A 48 -4.14 -8.06 -12.88
N VAL A 49 -5.25 -8.79 -12.79
CA VAL A 49 -6.55 -8.27 -12.35
C VAL A 49 -6.90 -8.86 -11.00
N ILE A 50 -7.12 -7.99 -10.02
CA ILE A 50 -7.36 -8.37 -8.63
C ILE A 50 -8.71 -7.81 -8.20
N LEU A 51 -9.63 -8.68 -7.78
CA LEU A 51 -10.83 -8.30 -7.06
C LEU A 51 -10.54 -8.39 -5.56
N GLU A 52 -10.59 -7.26 -4.88
CA GLU A 52 -10.52 -7.20 -3.41
C GLU A 52 -11.92 -7.00 -2.83
N GLN A 53 -12.27 -7.84 -1.87
CA GLN A 53 -13.43 -7.66 -1.01
C GLN A 53 -12.92 -7.25 0.38
N SER A 54 -13.19 -6.01 0.77
CA SER A 54 -12.82 -5.46 2.07
C SER A 54 -14.04 -5.49 2.98
N MET A 55 -13.94 -6.24 4.07
CA MET A 55 -14.99 -6.45 5.04
C MET A 55 -14.59 -5.81 6.37
N HIS A 56 -15.32 -4.78 6.77
CA HIS A 56 -15.08 -4.03 7.99
C HIS A 56 -16.40 -3.87 8.73
N ASP A 57 -16.35 -3.75 10.07
CA ASP A 57 -17.50 -3.55 10.96
C ASP A 57 -18.46 -2.41 10.57
N VAL A 58 -18.03 -1.48 9.70
CA VAL A 58 -18.77 -0.26 9.35
C VAL A 58 -19.25 -0.29 7.91
N GLN A 59 -18.40 -0.69 6.97
CA GLN A 59 -18.71 -0.67 5.56
C GLN A 59 -17.93 -1.73 4.79
N ASN A 60 -18.66 -2.50 3.99
CA ASN A 60 -18.09 -3.49 3.10
C ASN A 60 -18.00 -2.91 1.68
N ALA A 61 -16.84 -3.07 1.07
CA ALA A 61 -16.56 -2.53 -0.25
C ALA A 61 -15.84 -3.57 -1.12
N GLU A 62 -16.00 -3.41 -2.43
CA GLU A 62 -15.25 -4.16 -3.42
C GLU A 62 -14.39 -3.20 -4.24
N PHE A 63 -13.17 -3.62 -4.52
CA PHE A 63 -12.23 -2.90 -5.35
C PHE A 63 -11.74 -3.80 -6.47
N LEU A 64 -11.80 -3.31 -7.71
CA LEU A 64 -11.24 -3.99 -8.86
C LEU A 64 -9.98 -3.26 -9.29
N PHE A 65 -8.84 -3.93 -9.19
CA PHE A 65 -7.55 -3.42 -9.62
C PHE A 65 -7.15 -4.10 -10.92
N THR A 66 -6.75 -3.31 -11.91
CA THR A 66 -6.03 -3.80 -13.09
C THR A 66 -4.64 -3.20 -13.05
N VAL A 67 -3.64 -4.06 -12.91
CA VAL A 67 -2.26 -3.68 -12.72
C VAL A 67 -1.46 -4.15 -13.91
N THR A 68 -0.81 -3.23 -14.62
CA THR A 68 0.17 -3.51 -15.65
C THR A 68 1.54 -3.13 -15.12
N PHE A 69 2.54 -3.96 -15.37
CA PHE A 69 3.88 -3.74 -14.83
C PHE A 69 4.96 -4.20 -15.80
N ASP A 70 6.10 -3.51 -15.77
CA ASP A 70 7.32 -3.87 -16.49
C ASP A 70 8.52 -3.35 -15.69
N GLY A 71 9.38 -4.26 -15.22
CA GLY A 71 10.52 -3.91 -14.35
C GLY A 71 10.04 -3.23 -13.07
N ASN A 72 10.31 -1.93 -12.93
CA ASN A 72 9.86 -1.07 -11.83
C ASN A 72 8.68 -0.16 -12.17
N GLN A 73 8.27 -0.13 -13.44
CA GLN A 73 7.17 0.72 -13.92
C GLN A 73 5.82 0.07 -13.65
N ARG A 74 4.85 0.85 -13.19
CA ARG A 74 3.52 0.37 -12.77
C ARG A 74 2.43 1.24 -13.35
N LYS A 75 1.35 0.62 -13.78
CA LYS A 75 0.08 1.29 -14.03
C LYS A 75 -1.03 0.53 -13.33
N VAL A 76 -1.76 1.23 -12.46
CA VAL A 76 -2.88 0.70 -11.71
C VAL A 76 -4.13 1.46 -12.10
N ALA A 77 -5.15 0.74 -12.58
CA ALA A 77 -6.51 1.24 -12.68
C ALA A 77 -7.34 0.62 -11.54
N ARG A 78 -7.98 1.44 -10.73
CA ARG A 78 -8.80 1.01 -9.59
C ARG A 78 -10.24 1.48 -9.76
N LYS A 79 -11.19 0.55 -9.67
CA LYS A 79 -12.62 0.86 -9.49
C LYS A 79 -13.06 0.43 -8.11
N SER A 80 -14.07 1.11 -7.57
CA SER A 80 -14.68 0.75 -6.28
C SER A 80 -16.20 0.66 -6.39
N ARG A 81 -16.81 -0.14 -5.53
CA ARG A 81 -18.25 -0.16 -5.27
C ARG A 81 -18.54 -0.63 -3.85
N LEU A 82 -19.74 -0.34 -3.36
CA LEU A 82 -20.25 -1.00 -2.16
C LEU A 82 -20.54 -2.46 -2.47
N MET A 83 -20.26 -3.34 -1.51
CA MET A 83 -20.55 -4.76 -1.67
C MET A 83 -22.05 -4.96 -1.93
N GLY A 84 -22.39 -5.76 -2.97
CA GLY A 84 -23.76 -5.96 -3.43
C GLY A 84 -24.28 -4.91 -4.43
N SER A 85 -23.55 -3.81 -4.65
CA SER A 85 -23.87 -2.87 -5.73
C SER A 85 -23.56 -3.48 -7.10
N THR A 86 -24.43 -3.25 -8.09
CA THR A 86 -24.16 -3.62 -9.49
C THR A 86 -23.34 -2.56 -10.22
N LYS A 87 -23.27 -1.33 -9.70
CA LYS A 87 -22.60 -0.19 -10.33
C LYS A 87 -21.21 0.03 -9.73
N TRP A 88 -20.21 0.09 -10.61
CA TRP A 88 -18.86 0.54 -10.30
C TRP A 88 -18.76 2.06 -10.36
N GLY A 89 -17.97 2.65 -9.47
CA GLY A 89 -17.52 4.03 -9.60
C GLY A 89 -16.59 4.24 -10.80
N GLY A 90 -16.26 5.50 -11.07
CA GLY A 90 -15.25 5.87 -12.06
C GLY A 90 -13.87 5.26 -11.72
N PRO A 91 -13.05 4.92 -12.73
CA PRO A 91 -11.71 4.42 -12.47
C PRO A 91 -10.81 5.55 -11.96
N ASN A 92 -10.02 5.24 -10.95
CA ASN A 92 -8.84 6.01 -10.58
C ASN A 92 -7.62 5.38 -11.26
N HIS A 93 -6.72 6.20 -11.80
CA HIS A 93 -5.51 5.74 -12.45
C HIS A 93 -4.28 6.22 -11.70
N PHE A 94 -3.30 5.33 -11.56
CA PHE A 94 -2.01 5.60 -10.97
C PHE A 94 -0.94 5.06 -11.91
N VAL A 95 0.06 5.87 -12.22
CA VAL A 95 1.18 5.46 -13.07
C VAL A 95 2.47 5.81 -12.35
N LEU A 96 3.41 4.88 -12.32
CA LEU A 96 4.76 5.06 -11.82
C LEU A 96 5.72 4.63 -12.92
N ASN A 97 6.62 5.51 -13.30
CA ASN A 97 7.76 5.18 -14.14
C ASN A 97 9.05 5.71 -13.47
N ASP A 98 10.16 5.67 -14.19
CA ASP A 98 11.47 6.04 -13.64
C ASP A 98 11.60 7.54 -13.34
N GLU A 99 10.72 8.38 -13.92
CA GLU A 99 10.77 9.84 -13.83
C GLU A 99 9.59 10.43 -13.05
N HIS A 100 8.42 9.80 -13.12
CA HIS A 100 7.15 10.40 -12.74
C HIS A 100 6.25 9.43 -11.98
N TYR A 101 5.54 9.99 -11.00
CA TYR A 101 4.36 9.41 -10.40
C TYR A 101 3.14 10.25 -10.80
N ILE A 102 2.17 9.63 -11.47
CA ILE A 102 0.98 10.28 -12.01
C ILE A 102 -0.23 9.71 -11.29
N HIS A 103 -1.09 10.60 -10.81
CA HIS A 103 -2.29 10.25 -10.06
C HIS A 103 -3.52 10.97 -10.63
N ASP A 104 -4.49 10.17 -11.09
CA ASP A 104 -5.76 10.63 -11.64
C ASP A 104 -6.91 9.99 -10.86
N THR A 105 -7.40 10.69 -9.83
CA THR A 105 -8.54 10.25 -8.98
C THR A 105 -9.88 10.85 -9.38
N GLY A 106 -9.91 11.67 -10.45
CA GLY A 106 -11.04 12.56 -10.64
C GLY A 106 -11.24 13.04 -12.07
N ALA A 107 -10.62 12.42 -13.08
CA ALA A 107 -10.94 12.71 -14.48
C ALA A 107 -12.45 12.64 -14.76
N HIS A 108 -13.15 11.65 -14.18
CA HIS A 108 -14.60 11.51 -14.27
C HIS A 108 -15.39 12.63 -13.57
N LEU A 109 -14.74 13.41 -12.68
CA LEU A 109 -15.31 14.54 -11.95
C LEU A 109 -14.84 15.91 -12.45
N GLY A 110 -14.04 15.98 -13.51
CA GLY A 110 -13.49 17.27 -13.96
C GLY A 110 -12.08 17.59 -13.45
N ILE A 111 -11.55 16.78 -12.52
CA ILE A 111 -10.28 17.07 -11.84
C ILE A 111 -9.11 16.65 -12.73
N ARG A 112 -8.07 17.49 -12.79
CA ARG A 112 -6.85 17.19 -13.56
C ARG A 112 -6.01 16.14 -12.85
N PRO A 113 -5.28 15.28 -13.61
CA PRO A 113 -4.24 14.44 -13.02
C PRO A 113 -3.17 15.27 -12.32
N SER A 114 -2.67 14.81 -11.18
CA SER A 114 -1.45 15.33 -10.58
C SER A 114 -0.24 14.54 -11.10
N VAL A 115 0.87 15.23 -11.32
CA VAL A 115 2.15 14.64 -11.74
C VAL A 115 3.21 15.09 -10.74
N GLU A 116 3.90 14.12 -10.16
CA GLU A 116 4.98 14.30 -9.20
C GLU A 116 6.25 13.70 -9.78
N LEU A 117 7.40 14.34 -9.57
CA LEU A 117 8.69 13.77 -9.94
C LEU A 117 9.05 12.63 -8.99
N VAL A 118 9.61 11.57 -9.54
CA VAL A 118 10.23 10.50 -8.78
C VAL A 118 11.59 10.99 -8.33
N ASP A 119 11.65 11.68 -7.19
CA ASP A 119 12.91 11.93 -6.51
C ASP A 119 13.18 10.88 -5.42
N SER A 120 14.42 10.87 -4.93
CA SER A 120 14.88 10.01 -3.84
C SER A 120 14.49 10.51 -2.44
N SER A 121 13.85 11.67 -2.33
CA SER A 121 13.52 12.35 -1.07
C SER A 121 12.04 12.21 -0.67
N HIS A 122 11.15 11.90 -1.61
CA HIS A 122 9.73 11.67 -1.36
C HIS A 122 9.50 10.33 -0.69
N GLU A 123 8.78 10.35 0.43
CA GLU A 123 8.44 9.14 1.16
C GLU A 123 7.72 8.13 0.25
N PRO A 124 8.04 6.82 0.36
CA PRO A 124 7.27 5.73 -0.28
C PRO A 124 5.75 5.83 -0.04
N GLY A 125 5.36 6.56 1.00
CA GLY A 125 3.99 6.86 1.37
C GLY A 125 3.17 7.67 0.36
N SER A 126 3.74 8.36 -0.64
CA SER A 126 2.94 9.02 -1.70
C SER A 126 2.54 8.05 -2.82
N ARG A 127 3.29 6.96 -3.01
CA ARG A 127 3.16 6.02 -4.14
C ARG A 127 2.30 4.79 -3.85
N ARG A 128 1.54 4.80 -2.75
CA ARG A 128 0.81 3.62 -2.19
C ARG A 128 -0.09 2.90 -3.21
N PHE A 129 -0.62 3.65 -4.17
CA PHE A 129 -1.61 3.13 -5.10
C PHE A 129 -1.02 2.60 -6.42
N ALA A 130 0.25 2.93 -6.72
CA ALA A 130 1.01 2.29 -7.80
C ALA A 130 1.83 1.12 -7.25
N PHE A 131 1.14 0.18 -6.58
CA PHE A 131 1.78 -0.95 -5.91
C PHE A 131 2.35 -1.97 -6.90
N ASP A 132 3.28 -2.78 -6.43
CA ASP A 132 3.84 -3.91 -7.16
C ASP A 132 2.95 -5.16 -7.01
N PRO A 133 2.36 -5.69 -8.09
CA PRO A 133 1.53 -6.89 -7.99
C PRO A 133 2.34 -8.12 -7.59
N ARG A 134 3.67 -8.13 -7.78
CA ARG A 134 4.56 -9.24 -7.39
C ARG A 134 4.58 -9.46 -5.88
N SER A 135 4.25 -8.42 -5.11
CA SER A 135 4.16 -8.44 -3.64
C SER A 135 2.87 -9.09 -3.11
N LEU A 136 1.95 -9.52 -3.98
CA LEU A 136 0.73 -10.19 -3.55
C LEU A 136 1.04 -11.47 -2.76
N GLY A 137 0.42 -11.61 -1.59
CA GLY A 137 0.66 -12.72 -0.67
C GLY A 137 1.89 -12.54 0.22
N MET A 138 2.62 -11.41 0.10
CA MET A 138 3.79 -11.08 0.91
C MET A 138 3.57 -9.88 1.83
N CYS A 139 2.37 -9.29 1.82
CA CYS A 139 2.02 -8.12 2.63
C CYS A 139 0.74 -8.39 3.41
N PHE A 140 0.68 -7.96 4.68
CA PHE A 140 -0.58 -7.93 5.43
C PHE A 140 -1.49 -6.81 4.92
N GLY A 141 -2.80 -7.08 4.88
CA GLY A 141 -3.86 -6.15 4.48
C GLY A 141 -4.39 -6.34 3.05
N GLY A 142 -5.08 -5.32 2.55
CA GLY A 142 -5.62 -5.26 1.18
C GLY A 142 -4.59 -4.88 0.11
N ALA A 143 -5.03 -4.75 -1.14
CA ALA A 143 -4.13 -4.48 -2.26
C ALA A 143 -3.43 -3.12 -2.14
N SER A 144 -4.13 -2.13 -1.59
CA SER A 144 -3.58 -0.80 -1.31
C SER A 144 -2.47 -0.80 -0.25
N SER A 145 -2.32 -1.87 0.54
CA SER A 145 -1.27 -2.01 1.54
C SER A 145 0.03 -2.60 0.96
N MET A 146 -0.01 -3.13 -0.27
CA MET A 146 1.15 -3.77 -0.89
C MET A 146 2.32 -2.82 -1.15
N GLY A 147 2.09 -1.50 -1.22
CA GLY A 147 3.15 -0.50 -1.33
C GLY A 147 3.79 -0.07 0.01
N ARG A 148 3.36 -0.64 1.15
CA ARG A 148 3.79 -0.19 2.50
C ARG A 148 4.34 -1.28 3.41
N ASN A 149 3.74 -2.46 3.35
CA ASN A 149 3.89 -3.48 4.39
C ASN A 149 4.36 -4.82 3.79
N GLY A 150 5.29 -4.76 2.84
CA GLY A 150 5.82 -5.97 2.19
C GLY A 150 6.77 -6.77 3.07
N LEU A 151 7.17 -7.94 2.58
CA LEU A 151 8.20 -8.75 3.22
C LEU A 151 9.53 -8.00 3.35
N ASP A 152 9.80 -7.01 2.49
CA ASP A 152 10.93 -6.10 2.64
C ASP A 152 10.86 -5.31 3.96
N SER A 153 9.65 -4.91 4.39
CA SER A 153 9.46 -4.29 5.69
C SER A 153 9.77 -5.29 6.81
N PHE A 154 9.40 -6.56 6.66
CA PHE A 154 9.80 -7.60 7.61
C PHE A 154 11.33 -7.76 7.67
N LEU A 155 12.02 -7.80 6.53
CA LEU A 155 13.49 -7.84 6.48
C LEU A 155 14.12 -6.59 7.11
N GLN A 156 13.48 -5.42 7.00
CA GLN A 156 13.94 -4.19 7.64
C GLN A 156 13.76 -4.21 9.17
N PHE A 157 12.74 -4.91 9.68
CA PHE A 157 12.49 -5.05 11.12
C PHE A 157 13.13 -6.30 11.73
N PHE A 158 13.61 -7.22 10.90
CA PHE A 158 14.39 -8.37 11.31
C PHE A 158 15.80 -7.91 11.67
N ASP A 159 15.92 -7.39 12.89
CA ASP A 159 17.20 -7.11 13.52
C ASP A 159 17.76 -8.44 14.03
N GLU A 160 18.77 -8.98 13.34
CA GLU A 160 19.39 -10.28 13.68
C GLU A 160 19.94 -10.30 15.10
N ASP A 161 20.29 -9.13 15.66
CA ASP A 161 20.79 -9.01 17.03
C ASP A 161 19.65 -9.03 18.08
N LYS A 162 18.39 -8.81 17.66
CA LYS A 162 17.22 -8.69 18.56
C LYS A 162 16.15 -9.75 18.33
N ALA A 163 16.23 -10.50 17.23
CA ALA A 163 15.26 -11.51 16.84
C ALA A 163 15.88 -12.90 16.85
N GLU A 164 15.33 -13.82 17.66
CA GLU A 164 15.63 -15.23 17.53
C GLU A 164 14.74 -15.83 16.44
N CYS A 165 15.35 -16.41 15.40
CA CYS A 165 14.62 -17.09 14.34
C CYS A 165 14.84 -18.61 14.38
N GLN A 166 13.73 -19.34 14.33
CA GLN A 166 13.71 -20.80 14.29
C GLN A 166 13.15 -21.26 12.95
N VAL A 167 13.87 -22.18 12.31
CA VAL A 167 13.45 -22.85 11.08
C VAL A 167 12.96 -24.24 11.43
N SER A 168 11.78 -24.60 10.93
CA SER A 168 11.20 -25.92 11.12
C SER A 168 10.38 -26.35 9.90
N VAL A 169 10.04 -27.63 9.81
CA VAL A 169 9.12 -28.14 8.79
C VAL A 169 7.71 -28.17 9.38
N SER A 170 6.72 -27.80 8.57
CA SER A 170 5.31 -27.75 8.95
C SER A 170 4.44 -28.12 7.74
N VAL A 171 3.15 -28.34 7.98
CA VAL A 171 2.15 -28.58 6.93
C VAL A 171 1.02 -27.60 7.12
N VAL A 172 0.67 -26.86 6.07
CA VAL A 172 -0.46 -25.91 6.04
C VAL A 172 -1.40 -26.31 4.93
N ASP A 173 -2.65 -26.64 5.27
CA ASP A 173 -3.67 -27.08 4.30
C ASP A 173 -3.22 -28.24 3.38
N GLY A 174 -2.37 -29.14 3.90
CA GLY A 174 -1.82 -30.26 3.13
C GLY A 174 -0.64 -29.90 2.22
N ILE A 175 -0.10 -28.67 2.31
CA ILE A 175 1.11 -28.22 1.63
C ILE A 175 2.29 -28.34 2.60
N ASP A 176 3.35 -29.03 2.17
CA ASP A 176 4.61 -29.08 2.90
C ASP A 176 5.29 -27.70 2.86
N ALA A 177 5.57 -27.15 4.03
CA ALA A 177 6.08 -25.80 4.19
C ALA A 177 7.27 -25.74 5.16
N ILE A 178 8.15 -24.79 4.91
CA ILE A 178 9.16 -24.35 5.88
C ILE A 178 8.54 -23.26 6.73
N LEU A 179 8.46 -23.49 8.03
CA LEU A 179 8.00 -22.53 9.03
C LEU A 179 9.20 -21.77 9.59
N LEU A 180 9.19 -20.45 9.37
CA LEU A 180 10.07 -19.50 10.02
C LEU A 180 9.31 -18.87 11.19
N THR A 181 9.83 -19.02 12.41
CA THR A 181 9.30 -18.36 13.61
C THR A 181 10.32 -17.38 14.15
N SER A 182 9.98 -16.10 14.16
CA SER A 182 10.80 -15.03 14.74
C SER A 182 10.12 -14.44 15.97
N VAL A 183 10.86 -14.34 17.07
CA VAL A 183 10.38 -13.70 18.31
C VAL A 183 11.22 -12.47 18.58
N LEU A 184 10.60 -11.29 18.47
CA LEU A 184 11.20 -10.02 18.83
C LEU A 184 10.95 -9.77 20.32
N LYS A 185 12.04 -9.78 21.09
CA LYS A 185 12.00 -9.50 22.52
C LYS A 185 11.64 -8.03 22.75
N SER A 186 10.68 -7.75 23.63
CA SER A 186 10.47 -6.38 24.09
C SER A 186 11.52 -6.01 25.13
N GLU A 187 12.07 -4.80 25.03
CA GLU A 187 12.96 -4.23 26.05
C GLU A 187 12.18 -3.86 27.33
N SER A 188 10.84 -3.80 27.28
CA SER A 188 9.98 -3.53 28.43
C SER A 188 9.59 -4.82 29.13
N ALA A 189 9.81 -4.88 30.46
CA ALA A 189 9.42 -6.01 31.30
C ALA A 189 7.91 -6.31 31.31
N ASN A 190 7.07 -5.37 30.82
CA ASN A 190 5.61 -5.46 30.86
C ASN A 190 4.96 -5.68 29.48
N GLN A 191 5.73 -5.91 28.42
CA GLN A 191 5.19 -6.18 27.08
C GLN A 191 5.53 -7.59 26.64
N HIS A 192 4.57 -8.33 26.08
CA HIS A 192 4.89 -9.60 25.48
C HIS A 192 5.68 -9.37 24.18
N GLY A 193 6.64 -10.25 23.92
CA GLY A 193 7.39 -10.20 22.67
C GLY A 193 6.47 -10.30 21.45
N ARG A 194 6.86 -9.66 20.35
CA ARG A 194 6.14 -9.79 19.08
C ARG A 194 6.55 -11.09 18.42
N VAL A 195 5.58 -11.87 17.96
CA VAL A 195 5.83 -13.14 17.29
C VAL A 195 5.45 -13.01 15.82
N PHE A 196 6.38 -13.36 14.95
CA PHE A 196 6.16 -13.47 13.53
C PHE A 196 6.33 -14.92 13.10
N ARG A 197 5.39 -15.43 12.30
CA ARG A 197 5.47 -16.75 11.68
C ARG A 197 5.23 -16.64 10.20
N VAL A 198 6.06 -17.30 9.39
CA VAL A 198 5.93 -17.32 7.93
C VAL A 198 6.08 -18.76 7.46
N TRP A 199 5.13 -19.22 6.66
CA TRP A 199 5.15 -20.55 6.04
C TRP A 199 5.48 -20.38 4.55
N LEU A 200 6.65 -20.87 4.17
CA LEU A 200 7.15 -20.85 2.79
C LEU A 200 6.95 -22.22 2.16
N ALA A 201 6.32 -22.30 1.00
CA ALA A 201 6.16 -23.55 0.25
C ALA A 201 7.25 -23.66 -0.83
N PRO A 202 8.27 -24.53 -0.68
CA PRO A 202 9.35 -24.63 -1.65
C PRO A 202 8.86 -25.00 -3.05
N GLU A 203 7.83 -25.84 -3.16
CA GLU A 203 7.22 -26.26 -4.43
C GLU A 203 6.62 -25.09 -5.24
N PHE A 204 6.25 -23.99 -4.58
CA PHE A 204 5.75 -22.77 -5.20
C PHE A 204 6.82 -21.68 -5.29
N GLY A 205 8.10 -22.07 -5.41
CA GLY A 205 9.22 -21.12 -5.47
C GLY A 205 9.47 -20.41 -4.14
N HIS A 206 9.30 -21.12 -3.02
CA HIS A 206 9.34 -20.55 -1.66
C HIS A 206 8.28 -19.48 -1.40
N SER A 207 7.18 -19.49 -2.15
CA SER A 207 6.10 -18.52 -1.94
C SER A 207 5.45 -18.67 -0.55
N ILE A 208 5.02 -17.54 0.03
CA ILE A 208 4.34 -17.51 1.33
C ILE A 208 2.92 -18.07 1.18
N VAL A 209 2.63 -19.18 1.86
CA VAL A 209 1.27 -19.79 1.90
C VAL A 209 0.48 -19.38 3.14
N ALA A 210 1.17 -19.01 4.21
CA ALA A 210 0.58 -18.38 5.38
C ALA A 210 1.59 -17.46 6.06
N ALA A 211 1.11 -16.43 6.75
CA ALA A 211 1.90 -15.62 7.66
C ALA A 211 1.05 -15.16 8.84
N GLU A 212 1.69 -14.96 9.98
CA GLU A 212 1.07 -14.49 11.21
C GLU A 212 2.01 -13.46 11.86
N PHE A 213 1.44 -12.36 12.31
CA PHE A 213 2.07 -11.44 13.24
C PHE A 213 1.17 -11.32 14.47
N ALA A 214 1.72 -11.51 15.66
CA ALA A 214 1.00 -11.39 16.92
C ALA A 214 1.73 -10.45 17.89
N SER A 215 0.99 -9.54 18.51
CA SER A 215 1.47 -8.58 19.51
C SER A 215 0.35 -8.24 20.49
N ASP A 216 0.51 -8.57 21.77
CA ASP A 216 -0.36 -8.12 22.88
C ASP A 216 -1.87 -8.08 22.56
N GLY A 217 -2.43 -9.23 22.19
CA GLY A 217 -3.86 -9.36 21.88
C GLY A 217 -4.27 -8.90 20.47
N ASN A 218 -3.41 -8.18 19.75
CA ASN A 218 -3.59 -7.86 18.34
C ASN A 218 -2.83 -8.87 17.47
N GLY A 219 -3.32 -9.08 16.25
CA GLY A 219 -2.58 -9.85 15.28
C GLY A 219 -3.01 -9.62 13.84
N HIS A 220 -2.10 -9.90 12.92
CA HIS A 220 -2.36 -9.94 11.49
C HIS A 220 -2.18 -11.38 11.02
N TYR A 221 -3.13 -11.89 10.27
CA TYR A 221 -3.05 -13.21 9.66
C TYR A 221 -3.17 -13.08 8.15
N LEU A 222 -2.38 -13.85 7.43
CA LEU A 222 -2.43 -13.95 5.98
C LEU A 222 -2.44 -15.42 5.58
N LYS A 223 -3.26 -15.74 4.59
CA LYS A 223 -3.29 -17.05 3.94
C LYS A 223 -3.42 -16.90 2.44
N ALA A 224 -2.61 -17.62 1.69
CA ALA A 224 -2.59 -17.55 0.24
C ALA A 224 -2.77 -18.93 -0.38
N LYS A 225 -3.65 -18.99 -1.39
CA LYS A 225 -3.78 -20.13 -2.30
C LYS A 225 -3.08 -19.81 -3.60
N TYR A 226 -2.47 -20.82 -4.21
CA TYR A 226 -1.67 -20.68 -5.41
C TYR A 226 -2.23 -21.50 -6.56
N ARG A 227 -1.99 -21.03 -7.78
CA ARG A 227 -2.13 -21.81 -9.01
C ARG A 227 -1.00 -21.48 -9.98
N ASP A 228 -0.71 -22.39 -10.89
CA ASP A 228 0.15 -22.12 -12.03
C ASP A 228 -0.62 -21.31 -13.08
N TYR A 229 -0.09 -20.16 -13.47
CA TYR A 229 -0.64 -19.30 -14.53
C TYR A 229 0.02 -19.55 -15.90
N GLY A 230 0.67 -20.69 -16.06
CA GLY A 230 1.42 -21.07 -17.25
C GLY A 230 2.90 -20.76 -17.10
N SER A 231 3.71 -21.49 -17.86
CA SER A 231 5.19 -21.38 -17.86
C SER A 231 5.85 -21.73 -16.51
N GLY A 232 5.15 -22.43 -15.62
CA GLY A 232 5.66 -22.83 -14.30
C GLY A 232 5.73 -21.67 -13.30
N ILE A 233 4.90 -20.64 -13.49
CA ILE A 233 4.84 -19.47 -12.62
C ILE A 233 3.70 -19.66 -11.62
N TRP A 234 4.06 -20.01 -10.39
CA TRP A 234 3.14 -20.08 -9.27
C TRP A 234 2.88 -18.69 -8.73
N TYR A 235 1.62 -18.27 -8.77
CA TYR A 235 1.20 -16.96 -8.28
C TYR A 235 -0.08 -17.09 -7.45
N PRO A 236 -0.35 -16.19 -6.48
CA PRO A 236 -1.55 -16.31 -5.68
C PRO A 236 -2.80 -16.27 -6.56
N SER A 237 -3.72 -17.21 -6.33
CA SER A 237 -5.07 -17.15 -6.88
C SER A 237 -6.04 -16.46 -5.92
N LYS A 238 -5.77 -16.59 -4.61
CA LYS A 238 -6.56 -15.99 -3.55
C LYS A 238 -5.68 -15.69 -2.36
N VAL A 239 -5.81 -14.50 -1.79
CA VAL A 239 -5.18 -14.11 -0.52
C VAL A 239 -6.27 -13.66 0.43
N VAL A 240 -6.24 -14.18 1.65
CA VAL A 240 -7.10 -13.73 2.75
C VAL A 240 -6.20 -13.11 3.80
N SER A 241 -6.42 -11.84 4.12
CA SER A 241 -5.74 -11.15 5.21
C SER A 241 -6.76 -10.76 6.27
N GLU A 242 -6.40 -10.91 7.54
CA GLU A 242 -7.25 -10.59 8.69
C GLU A 242 -6.48 -9.77 9.70
N ASP A 243 -7.10 -8.70 10.18
CA ASP A 243 -6.67 -7.95 11.35
C ASP A 243 -7.54 -8.40 12.52
N ARG A 244 -6.89 -8.88 13.58
CA ARG A 244 -7.52 -9.43 14.77
C ARG A 244 -7.20 -8.57 15.99
N ILE A 245 -8.21 -8.34 16.81
CA ILE A 245 -8.10 -7.67 18.13
C ILE A 245 -8.78 -8.56 19.16
N SER A 246 -8.03 -8.95 20.19
CA SER A 246 -8.43 -9.92 21.22
C SER A 246 -8.97 -11.23 20.62
N GLY A 247 -8.32 -11.70 19.55
CA GLY A 247 -8.68 -12.92 18.83
C GLY A 247 -9.88 -12.81 17.87
N ALA A 248 -10.63 -11.70 17.90
CA ALA A 248 -11.75 -11.46 17.00
C ALA A 248 -11.30 -10.74 15.71
N VAL A 249 -11.82 -11.16 14.56
CA VAL A 249 -11.56 -10.51 13.26
C VAL A 249 -12.29 -9.16 13.23
N ARG A 250 -11.55 -8.08 13.00
CA ARG A 250 -12.07 -6.70 12.88
C ARG A 250 -12.10 -6.21 11.45
N HIS A 251 -11.11 -6.62 10.67
CA HIS A 251 -11.01 -6.30 9.27
C HIS A 251 -10.55 -7.54 8.53
N GLN A 252 -11.24 -7.90 7.46
CA GLN A 252 -10.83 -8.96 6.56
C GLN A 252 -10.75 -8.44 5.14
N HIS A 253 -9.66 -8.77 4.45
CA HIS A 253 -9.50 -8.56 3.01
C HIS A 253 -9.46 -9.91 2.32
N VAL A 254 -10.27 -10.09 1.29
CA VAL A 254 -10.22 -11.25 0.39
C VAL A 254 -9.86 -10.76 -1.00
N LEU A 255 -8.63 -11.03 -1.42
CA LEU A 255 -8.11 -10.70 -2.74
C LEU A 255 -8.22 -11.95 -3.62
N THR A 256 -8.90 -11.84 -4.75
CA THR A 256 -9.01 -12.90 -5.75
C THR A 256 -8.39 -12.43 -7.05
N VAL A 257 -7.50 -13.24 -7.62
CA VAL A 257 -6.86 -12.94 -8.89
C VAL A 257 -7.72 -13.52 -10.01
N GLU A 258 -8.43 -12.63 -10.69
CA GLU A 258 -9.35 -12.96 -11.78
C GLU A 258 -8.54 -13.38 -13.02
N GLU A 259 -7.51 -12.58 -13.36
CA GLU A 259 -6.65 -12.76 -14.53
C GLU A 259 -5.20 -12.47 -14.13
N ALA A 260 -4.26 -13.26 -14.63
CA ALA A 260 -2.85 -12.91 -14.57
C ALA A 260 -2.10 -13.44 -15.80
N GLU A 261 -1.25 -12.58 -16.36
CA GLU A 261 -0.36 -12.87 -17.46
C GLU A 261 1.03 -12.35 -17.10
N PHE A 262 2.05 -13.21 -17.24
CA PHE A 262 3.42 -12.91 -16.86
C PHE A 262 4.36 -13.01 -18.06
N ASN A 263 5.42 -12.20 -18.03
CA ASN A 263 6.47 -12.12 -19.04
C ASN A 263 5.92 -11.90 -20.45
N LYS A 264 4.86 -11.09 -20.55
CA LYS A 264 4.32 -10.57 -21.80
C LYS A 264 4.93 -9.21 -22.07
N GLU A 265 5.14 -8.91 -23.35
CA GLU A 265 5.60 -7.59 -23.77
C GLU A 265 4.57 -6.53 -23.36
N VAL A 266 5.04 -5.49 -22.68
CA VAL A 266 4.23 -4.33 -22.29
C VAL A 266 4.80 -3.13 -23.03
N SER A 267 3.95 -2.41 -23.75
CA SER A 267 4.37 -1.18 -24.41
C SER A 267 4.79 -0.14 -23.37
N SER A 268 5.94 0.51 -23.58
CA SER A 268 6.41 1.62 -22.74
C SER A 268 5.40 2.78 -22.68
N ASP A 269 4.57 2.93 -23.72
CA ASP A 269 3.45 3.88 -23.75
C ASP A 269 2.44 3.64 -22.64
N ALA A 270 2.36 2.42 -22.09
CA ALA A 270 1.46 2.10 -20.99
C ALA A 270 1.79 2.89 -19.71
N PHE A 271 3.01 3.39 -19.56
CA PHE A 271 3.49 4.07 -18.34
C PHE A 271 3.65 5.58 -18.51
N GLN A 272 2.98 6.16 -19.52
CA GLN A 272 3.03 7.59 -19.78
C GLN A 272 1.71 8.28 -19.47
N LEU A 273 1.73 9.61 -19.36
CA LEU A 273 0.52 10.44 -19.20
C LEU A 273 -0.49 10.19 -20.33
N ARG A 274 0.00 9.96 -21.56
CA ARG A 274 -0.85 9.66 -22.73
C ARG A 274 -1.65 8.36 -22.59
N SER A 275 -1.23 7.47 -21.69
CA SER A 275 -1.90 6.21 -21.42
C SER A 275 -3.17 6.39 -20.58
N LEU A 276 -3.37 7.56 -19.98
CA LEU A 276 -4.60 7.90 -19.27
C LEU A 276 -5.78 8.05 -20.25
N ASN A 277 -6.99 7.95 -19.71
CA ASN A 277 -8.24 8.07 -20.48
C ASN A 277 -8.19 9.34 -21.37
N PRO A 278 -8.62 9.28 -22.66
CA PRO A 278 -8.77 10.45 -23.52
C PRO A 278 -9.42 11.69 -22.89
N GLU A 279 -10.38 11.51 -21.97
CA GLU A 279 -11.00 12.63 -21.25
C GLU A 279 -10.03 13.34 -20.30
N ALA A 280 -9.13 12.60 -19.67
CA ALA A 280 -8.03 13.15 -18.87
C ALA A 280 -7.04 13.92 -19.76
N ARG A 281 -6.75 13.40 -20.97
CA ARG A 281 -5.83 14.03 -21.94
C ARG A 281 -6.35 15.34 -22.53
N ARG A 282 -7.63 15.41 -22.90
CA ARG A 282 -8.21 16.64 -23.50
C ARG A 282 -8.13 17.84 -22.55
N ARG A 283 -8.15 17.61 -21.24
CA ARG A 283 -8.12 18.71 -20.26
C ARG A 283 -6.71 19.21 -19.94
N THR A 284 -5.69 18.37 -20.07
CA THR A 284 -4.30 18.85 -20.02
C THR A 284 -3.96 19.77 -21.20
N SER A 285 -4.59 19.57 -22.38
CA SER A 285 -4.33 20.39 -23.57
C SER A 285 -5.14 21.69 -23.67
N ILE A 286 -6.28 21.82 -22.97
CA ILE A 286 -7.18 22.99 -23.12
C ILE A 286 -6.70 24.21 -22.31
N ASP A 287 -5.93 24.02 -21.24
CA ASP A 287 -5.50 25.12 -20.34
C ASP A 287 -3.99 25.41 -20.35
N ALA A 288 -3.23 24.76 -21.24
CA ALA A 288 -1.88 25.21 -21.58
C ALA A 288 -1.88 26.57 -22.32
N GLY A 289 -3.05 27.10 -22.67
CA GLY A 289 -3.22 28.37 -23.36
C GLY A 289 -3.34 29.61 -22.45
N ASP A 290 -3.56 29.48 -21.14
CA ASP A 290 -3.81 30.65 -20.25
C ASP A 290 -3.34 30.47 -18.79
N SER A 291 -2.52 29.45 -18.47
CA SER A 291 -1.85 29.35 -17.17
C SER A 291 -0.42 28.82 -17.35
N ASP A 292 0.55 29.47 -16.69
CA ASP A 292 2.01 29.25 -16.78
C ASP A 292 2.51 27.86 -16.31
N PHE A 293 1.67 26.83 -16.41
CA PHE A 293 2.05 25.42 -16.23
C PHE A 293 1.83 24.62 -17.53
N ALA A 294 2.12 25.24 -18.68
CA ALA A 294 2.18 24.54 -19.96
C ALA A 294 3.36 23.57 -19.98
N TYR A 295 3.09 22.29 -19.70
CA TYR A 295 3.97 21.21 -20.13
C TYR A 295 3.64 20.89 -21.59
N GLU A 296 4.49 21.35 -22.51
CA GLU A 296 4.51 20.88 -23.89
C GLU A 296 4.88 19.39 -23.89
N ALA A 297 3.99 18.60 -24.48
CA ALA A 297 4.19 17.20 -24.79
C ALA A 297 5.14 17.05 -25.98
N ASP A 298 6.42 17.35 -25.78
CA ASP A 298 7.55 16.81 -26.55
C ASP A 298 8.83 17.26 -25.84
N GLY A 299 9.61 16.31 -25.32
CA GLY A 299 10.59 16.57 -24.28
C GLY A 299 11.57 17.72 -24.55
N ALA A 300 11.60 18.73 -23.66
CA ALA A 300 12.79 19.45 -23.21
C ALA A 300 12.50 20.47 -22.09
N LYS A 301 13.33 20.42 -21.03
CA LYS A 301 13.72 21.43 -20.02
C LYS A 301 12.69 22.14 -19.12
N MET A 302 12.95 22.03 -17.81
CA MET A 302 12.42 22.88 -16.72
C MET A 302 12.90 24.34 -16.84
N LEU A 303 12.04 25.27 -16.43
CA LEU A 303 12.41 26.63 -16.02
C LEU A 303 12.16 26.81 -14.52
N ASP A 304 13.03 27.60 -13.89
CA ASP A 304 13.13 27.81 -12.44
C ASP A 304 11.92 28.51 -11.79
N SER A 305 11.66 28.16 -10.53
CA SER A 305 10.47 28.48 -9.74
C SER A 305 10.53 29.83 -9.00
N GLU A 306 10.76 30.94 -9.71
CA GLU A 306 10.63 32.27 -9.12
C GLU A 306 9.52 33.05 -9.83
N ASP A 307 8.26 32.75 -9.47
CA ASP A 307 7.12 33.69 -9.41
C ASP A 307 5.81 32.91 -9.18
N LEU A 308 5.53 32.60 -7.90
CA LEU A 308 4.24 32.05 -7.49
C LEU A 308 3.22 33.17 -7.31
N ALA A 309 2.51 33.52 -8.39
CA ALA A 309 1.25 34.26 -8.28
C ALA A 309 0.10 33.30 -7.94
N ILE A 310 -0.63 33.62 -6.88
CA ILE A 310 -1.86 32.93 -6.48
C ILE A 310 -2.89 33.08 -7.62
N PRO A 311 -3.56 32.02 -8.09
CA PRO A 311 -4.53 32.14 -9.17
C PRO A 311 -5.70 33.06 -8.78
N PRO A 312 -6.17 33.95 -9.68
CA PRO A 312 -7.25 34.92 -9.40
C PRO A 312 -8.64 34.27 -9.22
N GLN A 313 -8.75 32.95 -9.34
CA GLN A 313 -10.03 32.23 -9.33
C GLN A 313 -10.64 32.05 -7.92
N LEU A 314 -9.99 32.57 -6.87
CA LEU A 314 -10.54 32.64 -5.52
C LEU A 314 -11.15 34.01 -5.18
N GLU A 315 -11.04 35.02 -6.04
CA GLU A 315 -11.62 36.35 -5.80
C GLU A 315 -13.14 36.41 -6.05
N ASP A 316 -13.70 35.43 -6.76
CA ASP A 316 -15.13 35.41 -7.16
C ASP A 316 -16.04 34.51 -6.31
N LEU A 317 -15.52 33.90 -5.24
CA LEU A 317 -16.40 33.30 -4.23
C LEU A 317 -17.05 34.44 -3.45
N ASP A 318 -18.26 34.84 -3.87
CA ASP A 318 -19.13 35.78 -3.16
C ASP A 318 -18.94 35.61 -1.66
N ASP A 319 -18.36 36.64 -1.04
CA ASP A 319 -17.87 36.67 0.34
C ASP A 319 -18.97 36.20 1.32
N LYS A 320 -20.24 36.34 0.92
CA LYS A 320 -21.42 35.85 1.63
C LYS A 320 -21.58 34.32 1.61
N LYS A 321 -21.28 33.64 0.50
CA LYS A 321 -21.37 32.18 0.38
C LYS A 321 -20.22 31.50 1.13
N PHE A 322 -19.01 32.03 1.04
CA PHE A 322 -17.85 31.51 1.76
C PHE A 322 -18.00 31.70 3.27
N LYS A 323 -18.40 32.89 3.73
CA LYS A 323 -18.74 33.13 5.15
C LYS A 323 -19.87 32.20 5.61
N GLY A 324 -20.92 32.01 4.81
CA GLY A 324 -22.01 31.09 5.14
C GLY A 324 -21.58 29.62 5.27
N PHE A 325 -20.63 29.17 4.43
CA PHE A 325 -20.03 27.84 4.57
C PHE A 325 -19.19 27.73 5.85
N LEU A 326 -18.30 28.69 6.11
CA LEU A 326 -17.48 28.73 7.32
C LEU A 326 -18.32 28.76 8.60
N THR A 327 -19.39 29.57 8.65
CA THR A 327 -20.30 29.61 9.80
C THR A 327 -20.97 28.27 10.04
N ARG A 328 -21.42 27.57 8.99
CA ARG A 328 -22.03 26.23 9.12
C ARG A 328 -21.02 25.17 9.57
N LEU A 329 -19.79 25.24 9.06
CA LEU A 329 -18.72 24.34 9.45
C LEU A 329 -18.36 24.51 10.92
N LEU A 330 -18.14 25.76 11.36
CA LEU A 330 -17.83 26.09 12.76
C LEU A 330 -18.98 25.69 13.70
N ALA A 331 -20.24 25.92 13.31
CA ALA A 331 -21.39 25.47 14.10
C ALA A 331 -21.44 23.93 14.23
N ARG A 332 -21.07 23.19 13.17
CA ARG A 332 -21.02 21.72 13.20
C ARG A 332 -19.89 21.20 14.07
N VAL A 333 -18.71 21.81 14.01
CA VAL A 333 -17.58 21.47 14.88
C VAL A 333 -17.95 21.69 16.34
N SER A 334 -18.53 22.84 16.68
CA SER A 334 -18.91 23.16 18.05
C SER A 334 -20.02 22.23 18.59
N ALA A 335 -20.95 21.78 17.74
CA ALA A 335 -21.95 20.78 18.11
C ALA A 335 -21.31 19.41 18.42
N LEU A 336 -20.32 18.99 17.63
CA LEU A 336 -19.60 17.73 17.84
C LEU A 336 -18.74 17.78 19.11
N GLU A 337 -18.10 18.91 19.41
CA GLU A 337 -17.35 19.09 20.66
C GLU A 337 -18.25 18.93 21.89
N LYS A 338 -19.47 19.47 21.83
CA LYS A 338 -20.47 19.31 22.90
C LYS A 338 -20.91 17.85 23.06
N GLU A 339 -21.15 17.14 21.96
CA GLU A 339 -21.53 15.72 21.97
C GLU A 339 -20.42 14.84 22.55
N VAL A 340 -19.16 15.11 22.20
CA VAL A 340 -17.99 14.43 22.77
C VAL A 340 -17.84 14.72 24.27
N ALA A 341 -18.07 15.96 24.70
CA ALA A 341 -18.03 16.31 26.13
C ALA A 341 -19.12 15.59 26.94
N ASP A 342 -20.34 15.51 26.41
CA ASP A 342 -21.46 14.78 27.03
C ASP A 342 -21.16 13.28 27.15
N LEU A 343 -20.63 12.67 26.08
CA LEU A 343 -20.20 11.28 26.09
C LEU A 343 -19.10 11.02 27.14
N ARG A 344 -18.12 11.92 27.28
CA ARG A 344 -17.08 11.81 28.30
C ARG A 344 -17.65 11.89 29.72
N SER A 345 -18.62 12.77 29.96
CA SER A 345 -19.30 12.86 31.25
C SER A 345 -20.03 11.54 31.60
N ARG A 346 -20.75 10.97 30.63
CA ARG A 346 -21.50 9.72 30.82
C ARG A 346 -20.59 8.52 31.06
N VAL A 347 -19.42 8.48 30.44
CA VAL A 347 -18.41 7.44 30.70
C VAL A 347 -17.84 7.61 32.11
N SER A 348 -17.49 8.83 32.52
CA SER A 348 -16.99 9.11 33.86
C SER A 348 -17.99 8.72 34.96
N GLU A 349 -19.29 8.99 34.77
CA GLU A 349 -20.35 8.61 35.72
C GLU A 349 -20.52 7.09 35.82
N ARG A 350 -20.30 6.37 34.71
CA ARG A 350 -20.38 4.92 34.68
C ARG A 350 -19.23 4.28 35.45
N ASP A 351 -18.02 4.83 35.32
CA ASP A 351 -16.83 4.33 36.02
C ASP A 351 -16.88 4.59 37.53
N THR A 352 -17.54 5.67 37.97
CA THR A 352 -17.75 5.94 39.41
C THR A 352 -18.82 5.07 40.08
N ASN A 353 -19.70 4.44 39.30
CA ASN A 353 -20.80 3.61 39.81
C ASN A 353 -20.52 2.09 39.77
N LEU A 354 -19.32 1.69 39.35
CA LEU A 354 -18.85 0.32 39.52
C LEU A 354 -18.35 0.17 40.95
N GLU A 355 -19.20 -0.34 41.85
CA GLU A 355 -18.74 -0.77 43.17
C GLU A 355 -17.60 -1.78 43.01
N PRO A 356 -16.52 -1.67 43.81
CA PRO A 356 -15.44 -2.64 43.80
C PRO A 356 -16.05 -4.00 44.15
N THR A 357 -16.09 -4.89 43.16
CA THR A 357 -16.52 -6.26 43.37
C THR A 357 -15.45 -6.95 44.23
N PRO A 358 -15.80 -7.55 45.37
CA PRO A 358 -14.84 -8.12 46.31
C PRO A 358 -14.03 -9.29 45.75
#